data_AF-A0A0K0WVH8-F1
#
_entry.id   AF-A0A0K0WVH8-F1
#
_cell.length_a   1.000
_cell.length_b   1.000
_cell.length_c   1.000
_cell.angle_alpha   90.00
_cell.angle_beta   90.00
_cell.angle_gamma   90.00
#
_symmetry.space_group_name_H-M   'P 1'
#
loop_
_entity.id
_entity.type
_entity.pdbx_description
1 polymer ?
#
loop_
_entity_poly.entity_id
_entity_poly.type
_entity_poly.pdbx_seq_one_letter_code
_entity_poly.pdbx_strand_id
1 'polypeptide(L)'
;MLILLMVLCFTLILLFAFYLINFLLSIKDFNKNKISSFESGFVSVGKIQNSFSIHFFIMMLMFVIFDLEIVMFLGILVSDMSSFISFLMMFTFILGGFYMEWWYGKLIWVI
;
A
#
# COMPACT_ATOMS: atom_id res chain seq x y z
N MET A 1 -9.69 19.87 -18.21
CA MET A 1 -8.98 18.66 -18.74
C MET A 1 -7.60 19.00 -19.31
N LEU A 2 -7.45 19.98 -20.21
CA LEU A 2 -6.17 20.29 -20.87
C LEU A 2 -5.06 20.71 -19.89
N ILE A 3 -5.40 21.51 -18.86
CA ILE A 3 -4.47 21.90 -17.78
C ILE A 3 -3.96 20.67 -17.01
N LEU A 4 -4.83 19.70 -16.73
CA LEU A 4 -4.48 18.48 -15.99
C LEU A 4 -3.52 17.60 -16.82
N LEU A 5 -3.73 17.54 -18.12
CA LEU A 5 -2.85 16.85 -19.05
C LEU A 5 -1.47 17.54 -19.17
N MET A 6 -1.44 18.87 -19.18
CA MET A 6 -0.18 19.64 -19.18
C MET A 6 0.63 19.42 -17.90
N VAL A 7 -0.01 19.44 -16.73
CA VAL A 7 0.67 19.17 -15.45
C VAL A 7 1.22 17.75 -15.43
N LEU A 8 0.45 16.76 -15.89
CA LEU A 8 0.89 15.37 -15.93
C LEU A 8 2.10 15.18 -16.86
N CYS A 9 2.04 15.73 -18.09
CA CYS A 9 3.19 15.71 -19.00
C CYS A 9 4.43 16.37 -18.37
N PHE A 10 4.27 17.53 -17.74
CA PHE A 10 5.38 18.25 -17.11
C PHE A 10 6.03 17.42 -15.99
N THR A 11 5.25 16.78 -15.13
CA THR A 11 5.77 15.92 -14.05
C THR A 11 6.54 14.71 -14.58
N LEU A 12 6.03 14.03 -15.63
CA LEU A 12 6.71 12.89 -16.24
C LEU A 12 8.01 13.29 -16.91
N ILE A 13 8.02 14.42 -17.62
CA ILE A 13 9.24 14.97 -18.25
C ILE A 13 10.29 15.28 -17.20
N LEU A 14 9.91 15.92 -16.08
CA LEU A 14 10.85 16.23 -15.00
C LEU A 14 11.41 14.97 -14.34
N LEU A 15 10.57 13.97 -14.04
CA LEU A 15 11.03 12.70 -13.47
C LEU A 15 12.06 12.02 -14.37
N PHE A 16 11.78 11.97 -15.67
CA PHE A 16 12.69 11.35 -16.64
C PHE A 16 13.98 12.16 -16.80
N ALA A 17 13.89 13.49 -16.84
CA ALA A 17 15.05 14.37 -16.91
C ALA A 17 15.97 14.19 -15.69
N PHE A 18 15.42 14.20 -14.47
CA PHE A 18 16.22 13.99 -13.25
C PHE A 18 16.83 12.59 -13.18
N TYR A 19 16.09 11.56 -13.59
CA TYR A 19 16.63 10.21 -13.67
C TYR A 19 17.82 10.12 -14.65
N LEU A 20 17.67 10.68 -15.86
CA LEU A 20 18.72 10.69 -16.87
C LEU A 20 19.95 11.48 -16.42
N ILE A 21 19.75 12.66 -15.84
CA ILE A 21 20.85 13.50 -15.34
C ILE A 21 21.63 12.74 -14.25
N ASN A 22 20.94 12.13 -13.28
CA ASN A 22 21.58 11.31 -12.26
C ASN A 22 22.32 10.12 -12.86
N PHE A 23 21.72 9.42 -13.82
CA PHE A 23 22.34 8.27 -14.47
C PHE A 23 23.61 8.62 -15.25
N LEU A 24 23.64 9.80 -15.88
CA LEU A 24 24.78 10.31 -16.64
C LEU A 24 25.89 10.85 -15.73
N LEU A 25 25.54 11.54 -14.64
CA LEU A 25 26.51 12.09 -13.68
C LEU A 25 27.07 11.03 -12.71
N SER A 26 26.36 9.91 -12.51
CA SER A 26 26.79 8.87 -11.58
C SER A 26 28.08 8.15 -12.03
N ILE A 27 29.02 7.98 -11.10
CA ILE A 27 30.20 7.13 -11.29
C ILE A 27 29.78 5.68 -11.03
N LYS A 28 29.91 4.83 -12.06
CA LYS A 28 29.45 3.43 -12.03
C LYS A 28 30.63 2.48 -11.79
N ASP A 29 30.80 2.08 -10.54
CA ASP A 29 31.76 1.01 -10.18
C ASP A 29 31.07 -0.35 -10.18
N PHE A 30 31.61 -1.30 -10.94
CA PHE A 30 31.07 -2.66 -11.07
C PHE A 30 31.74 -3.69 -10.14
N ASN A 31 32.18 -3.26 -8.96
CA ASN A 31 32.81 -4.16 -7.99
C ASN A 31 31.82 -5.22 -7.51
N LYS A 32 32.21 -6.50 -7.53
CA LYS A 32 31.35 -7.63 -7.13
C LYS A 32 30.68 -7.42 -5.77
N ASN A 33 31.42 -6.91 -4.78
CA ASN A 33 30.90 -6.65 -3.43
C ASN A 33 29.89 -5.49 -3.36
N LYS A 34 29.92 -4.57 -4.34
CA LYS A 34 28.97 -3.45 -4.45
C LYS A 34 27.68 -3.89 -5.15
N ILE A 35 27.77 -4.88 -6.04
CA ILE A 35 26.64 -5.43 -6.80
C ILE A 35 25.95 -6.58 -6.03
N SER A 36 26.69 -7.30 -5.17
CA SER A 36 26.13 -8.38 -4.36
C SER A 36 25.11 -7.88 -3.33
N SER A 37 24.14 -8.72 -2.99
CA SER A 37 23.18 -8.44 -1.91
C SER A 37 23.91 -8.16 -0.59
N PHE A 38 23.41 -7.16 0.15
CA PHE A 38 23.99 -6.79 1.43
C PHE A 38 23.59 -7.80 2.50
N GLU A 39 24.55 -8.61 2.94
CA GLU A 39 24.40 -9.56 4.04
C GLU A 39 25.59 -9.40 5.02
N SER A 40 26.04 -8.16 5.25
CA SER A 40 27.22 -7.86 6.10
C SER A 40 28.50 -8.66 5.73
N GLY A 41 28.70 -8.95 4.44
CA GLY A 41 29.86 -9.71 3.95
C GLY A 41 29.70 -11.23 3.99
N PHE A 42 28.55 -11.74 4.46
CA PHE A 42 28.20 -13.15 4.35
C PHE A 42 27.66 -13.48 2.96
N VAL A 43 27.79 -14.74 2.56
CA VAL A 43 27.06 -15.27 1.41
C VAL A 43 25.58 -15.24 1.77
N SER A 44 24.72 -14.68 0.92
CA SER A 44 23.28 -14.66 1.17
C SER A 44 22.76 -16.09 1.36
N VAL A 45 22.42 -16.42 2.60
CA VAL A 45 21.91 -17.74 2.96
C VAL A 45 20.40 -17.70 2.77
N GLY A 46 19.96 -17.99 1.55
CA GLY A 46 18.53 -18.16 1.33
C GLY A 46 18.14 -18.20 -0.13
N LYS A 47 17.41 -19.25 -0.52
CA LYS A 47 16.48 -19.12 -1.63
C LYS A 47 15.40 -18.13 -1.19
N ILE A 48 14.96 -17.24 -2.07
CA ILE A 48 13.88 -16.26 -1.84
C ILE A 48 12.52 -16.95 -1.52
N GLN A 49 12.48 -18.28 -1.52
CA GLN A 49 11.33 -19.15 -1.26
C GLN A 49 11.11 -19.44 0.23
N ASN A 50 11.61 -18.61 1.14
CA ASN A 50 11.24 -18.75 2.55
C ASN A 50 9.75 -18.39 2.71
N SER A 51 9.04 -19.18 3.52
CA SER A 51 7.67 -18.89 3.89
C SER A 51 7.62 -17.58 4.67
N PHE A 52 7.02 -16.55 4.08
CA PHE A 52 6.71 -15.31 4.77
C PHE A 52 5.63 -15.55 5.83
N SER A 53 5.62 -14.71 6.87
CA SER A 53 4.62 -14.81 7.93
C SER A 53 3.22 -14.55 7.35
N ILE A 54 2.30 -15.47 7.63
CA ILE A 54 0.88 -15.42 7.21
C ILE A 54 0.18 -14.13 7.67
N HIS A 55 0.71 -13.46 8.71
CA HIS A 55 0.18 -12.19 9.20
C HIS A 55 0.15 -11.09 8.13
N PHE A 56 1.15 -11.01 7.24
CA PHE A 56 1.12 -10.04 6.14
C PHE A 56 -0.01 -10.31 5.16
N PHE A 57 -0.30 -11.60 4.91
CA PHE A 57 -1.42 -11.99 4.06
C PHE A 57 -2.77 -11.64 4.70
N ILE A 58 -2.93 -11.87 6.00
CA ILE A 58 -4.15 -11.49 6.73
C ILE A 58 -4.34 -9.98 6.65
N MET A 59 -3.31 -9.18 6.95
CA MET A 59 -3.38 -7.71 6.88
C MET A 59 -3.72 -7.21 5.46
N MET A 60 -3.20 -7.84 4.41
CA MET A 60 -3.57 -7.49 3.03
C MET A 60 -5.05 -7.77 2.75
N LEU A 61 -5.55 -8.95 3.12
CA LEU A 61 -6.94 -9.34 2.88
C LEU A 61 -7.91 -8.41 3.61
N MET A 62 -7.58 -8.12 4.87
CA MET A 62 -8.25 -7.12 5.71
C MET A 62 -8.33 -5.74 5.04
N PHE A 63 -7.20 -5.24 4.52
CA PHE A 63 -7.16 -3.96 3.83
C PHE A 63 -8.08 -3.92 2.61
N VAL A 64 -8.11 -4.99 1.80
CA VAL A 64 -8.97 -5.06 0.61
C VAL A 64 -10.46 -5.01 0.98
N ILE A 65 -10.86 -5.70 2.05
CA ILE A 65 -12.25 -5.67 2.52
C ILE A 65 -12.61 -4.27 3.03
N PHE A 66 -11.77 -3.67 3.88
CA PHE A 66 -12.03 -2.33 4.42
C PHE A 66 -12.05 -1.24 3.34
N ASP A 67 -11.21 -1.34 2.30
CA ASP A 67 -11.21 -0.39 1.18
C ASP A 67 -12.53 -0.45 0.41
N LEU A 68 -13.07 -1.66 0.18
CA LEU A 68 -14.38 -1.86 -0.44
C LEU A 68 -15.50 -1.27 0.43
N GLU A 69 -15.45 -1.47 1.74
CA GLU A 69 -16.42 -0.89 2.68
C GLU A 69 -16.40 0.64 2.67
N ILE A 70 -15.23 1.27 2.59
CA ILE A 70 -15.09 2.73 2.49
C ILE A 70 -15.66 3.25 1.17
N VAL A 71 -15.44 2.54 0.05
CA VAL A 71 -16.03 2.89 -1.24
C VAL A 71 -17.57 2.83 -1.17
N MET A 72 -18.13 1.80 -0.55
CA MET A 72 -19.57 1.69 -0.32
C MET A 72 -20.09 2.82 0.58
N PHE A 73 -19.33 3.17 1.62
CA PHE A 73 -19.65 4.22 2.56
C PHE A 73 -19.71 5.61 1.89
N LEU A 74 -18.73 5.92 1.03
CA LEU A 74 -18.70 7.16 0.23
C LEU A 74 -19.87 7.26 -0.75
N GLY A 75 -20.38 6.14 -1.25
CA GLY A 75 -21.55 6.09 -2.14
C GLY A 75 -22.85 6.51 -1.48
N ILE A 76 -22.94 6.45 -0.14
CA ILE A 76 -24.11 6.87 0.64
C ILE A 76 -23.97 8.36 0.93
N LEU A 77 -24.24 9.19 -0.08
CA LEU A 77 -24.33 10.63 0.08
C LEU A 77 -25.61 10.97 0.87
N VAL A 78 -25.46 11.74 1.96
CA VAL A 78 -26.57 12.10 2.85
C VAL A 78 -27.38 13.23 2.20
N SER A 79 -28.43 12.87 1.45
CA SER A 79 -29.44 13.83 0.96
C SER A 79 -30.73 13.78 1.77
N ASP A 80 -31.11 12.60 2.24
CA ASP A 80 -32.43 12.31 2.80
C ASP A 80 -32.36 11.57 4.15
N MET A 81 -33.43 11.63 4.93
CA MET A 81 -33.51 10.93 6.23
C MET A 81 -33.36 9.41 6.09
N SER A 82 -33.80 8.82 4.97
CA SER A 82 -33.56 7.41 4.64
C SER A 82 -32.09 7.10 4.42
N SER A 83 -31.37 7.98 3.72
CA SER A 83 -29.92 7.85 3.47
C SER A 83 -29.10 7.93 4.77
N PHE A 84 -29.57 8.72 5.74
CA PHE A 84 -28.95 8.82 7.07
C PHE A 84 -29.09 7.51 7.86
N ILE A 85 -30.23 6.84 7.76
CA ILE A 85 -30.44 5.53 8.40
C ILE A 85 -29.54 4.47 7.76
N SER A 86 -29.43 4.44 6.43
CA SER A 86 -28.51 3.51 5.75
C SER A 86 -27.04 3.79 6.08
N PHE A 87 -26.66 5.07 6.24
CA PHE A 87 -25.34 5.46 6.68
C PHE A 87 -25.03 4.91 8.09
N LEU A 88 -25.93 5.11 9.05
CA LEU A 88 -25.75 4.60 10.42
C LEU A 88 -25.67 3.07 10.46
N MET A 89 -26.49 2.37 9.67
CA MET A 89 -26.42 0.91 9.56
C MET A 89 -25.07 0.43 9.00
N MET A 90 -24.58 1.04 7.92
CA MET A 90 -23.27 0.69 7.37
C MET A 90 -22.12 1.05 8.32
N PHE A 91 -22.19 2.22 8.97
CA PHE A 91 -21.17 2.64 9.93
C PHE A 91 -21.05 1.66 11.10
N THR A 92 -22.19 1.24 11.67
CA THR A 92 -22.22 0.26 12.76
C THR A 92 -21.75 -1.11 12.32
N PHE A 93 -22.05 -1.52 11.08
CA PHE A 93 -21.54 -2.77 10.50
C PHE A 93 -20.01 -2.76 10.41
N ILE A 94 -19.41 -1.71 9.86
CA ILE A 94 -17.95 -1.55 9.73
C ILE A 94 -17.27 -1.56 11.11
N LEU A 95 -17.81 -0.78 12.06
CA LEU A 95 -17.28 -0.75 13.43
C LEU A 95 -17.39 -2.11 14.13
N GLY A 96 -18.49 -2.83 13.93
CA GLY A 96 -18.69 -4.16 14.49
C GLY A 96 -17.72 -5.20 13.92
N GLY A 97 -17.49 -5.17 12.60
CA GLY A 97 -16.50 -6.01 11.92
C GLY A 97 -15.10 -5.78 12.47
N PHE A 98 -14.69 -4.50 12.54
CA PHE A 98 -13.38 -4.12 13.09
C PHE A 98 -13.20 -4.56 14.54
N TYR A 99 -14.23 -4.39 15.39
CA TYR A 99 -14.19 -4.83 16.78
C TYR A 99 -14.04 -6.36 16.91
N MET A 100 -14.79 -7.13 16.11
CA MET A 100 -14.67 -8.59 16.04
C MET A 100 -13.24 -9.02 15.70
N GLU A 101 -12.63 -8.40 14.72
CA GLU A 101 -11.29 -8.77 14.24
C GLU A 101 -10.18 -8.41 15.23
N TRP A 102 -10.35 -7.29 15.94
CA TRP A 102 -9.51 -6.96 17.08
C TRP A 102 -9.65 -8.01 18.18
N TRP A 103 -10.87 -8.40 18.52
CA TRP A 103 -11.10 -9.37 19.58
C TRP A 103 -10.52 -10.76 19.24
N TYR A 104 -10.54 -11.16 17.96
CA TYR A 104 -9.86 -12.37 17.48
C TYR A 104 -8.32 -12.27 17.44
N GLY A 105 -7.74 -11.11 17.79
CA GLY A 105 -6.31 -10.93 17.87
C GLY A 105 -5.59 -10.92 16.52
N LYS A 106 -6.32 -10.87 15.40
CA LYS A 106 -5.72 -10.86 14.05
C LYS A 106 -4.93 -9.58 13.74
N LEU A 107 -5.22 -8.52 14.49
CA LEU A 107 -4.54 -7.23 14.42
C LEU A 107 -3.32 -7.12 15.35
N ILE A 108 -3.15 -8.05 16.29
CA ILE A 108 -1.99 -8.04 17.18
C ILE A 108 -0.82 -8.69 16.47
N TRP A 109 0.26 -7.93 16.31
CA TRP A 109 1.52 -8.47 15.87
C TRP A 109 2.18 -9.21 17.04
N VAL A 110 2.18 -10.53 16.99
CA VAL A 110 3.05 -11.34 17.85
C VAL A 110 4.42 -11.34 17.19
N ILE A 111 5.36 -10.66 17.83
CA ILE A 111 6.79 -10.66 17.48
C ILE A 111 7.39 -12.02 17.83
#